data_AF-A0A365YVW5-F1
#
_entry.id   AF-A0A365YVW5-F1
#
_cell.length_a   1.000
_cell.length_b   1.000
_cell.length_c   1.000
_cell.angle_alpha   90.00
_cell.angle_beta   90.00
_cell.angle_gamma   90.00
#
_symmetry.space_group_name_H-M   'P 1'
#
loop_
_entity.id
_entity.type
_entity.pdbx_description
1 polymer ?
#
loop_
_entity_poly.entity_id
_entity_poly.type
_entity_poly.pdbx_seq_one_letter_code
_entity_poly.pdbx_strand_id
1 'polypeptide(L)'
;MSYGQGGPGGWVPGGSNTPDWNALAADAERRRGRRRTTVILVSALATVLVGAVVAFLIVSQSGDDGEPAASGGSSGLPDPSDSGSGEPSFEPTTLPPLPQPREFISDPEKDIAPFSAEEFFAGDTMEIEGRSYARAATQGTADCAEAASAELGAVLADNGCAALLRATYTGDGVVMTVGVAQFGTEDAAIAAREAATGNLLVLTGGDAPTFCQQGGCRTTTNQVGRYTYFTIAGNADGSPDSGEGTPAQLAARDGNDHAFARIIQRGEAQASASASALVEERESQQE
;
A
#
# COMPACT_ATOMS: atom_id res chain seq x y z
N MET A 1 40.64 77.96 37.16
CA MET A 1 40.00 77.26 36.02
C MET A 1 40.18 75.78 36.30
N SER A 2 39.17 74.96 36.56
CA SER A 2 38.08 74.63 35.66
C SER A 2 36.97 73.96 36.48
N TYR A 3 35.74 74.45 36.32
CA TYR A 3 34.51 73.75 36.68
C TYR A 3 34.03 72.97 35.46
N GLY A 4 33.29 71.89 35.66
CA GLY A 4 32.18 71.57 34.73
C GLY A 4 32.07 70.13 34.28
N GLN A 5 30.90 69.56 34.59
CA GLN A 5 30.34 68.27 34.20
C GLN A 5 30.25 68.01 32.69
N GLY A 6 30.16 66.72 32.30
CA GLY A 6 29.62 66.25 31.02
C GLY A 6 29.12 64.80 31.15
N GLY A 7 27.84 64.58 30.82
CA GLY A 7 27.06 63.36 31.06
C GLY A 7 27.21 62.21 30.04
N PRO A 8 26.25 61.25 30.05
CA PRO A 8 26.42 59.87 29.58
C PRO A 8 25.89 59.59 28.16
N GLY A 9 26.39 58.53 27.53
CA GLY A 9 26.00 58.01 26.21
C GLY A 9 27.25 57.63 25.41
N GLY A 10 27.34 56.52 24.68
CA GLY A 10 26.43 55.43 24.38
C GLY A 10 27.27 54.29 23.79
N TRP A 11 26.85 53.06 24.04
CA TRP A 11 27.50 51.86 23.51
C TRP A 11 27.04 51.64 22.06
N VAL A 12 27.96 51.54 21.10
CA VAL A 12 27.67 51.18 19.71
C VAL A 12 28.28 49.82 19.40
N PRO A 13 27.48 48.78 19.09
CA PRO A 13 27.99 47.58 18.46
C PRO A 13 27.91 47.68 16.93
N GLY A 14 29.07 47.70 16.28
CA GLY A 14 29.19 47.39 14.86
C GLY A 14 29.97 46.09 14.68
N GLY A 15 29.29 45.02 14.26
CA GLY A 15 29.89 43.73 13.94
C GLY A 15 28.81 42.69 13.61
N SER A 16 28.48 42.56 12.32
CA SER A 16 27.46 41.65 11.80
C SER A 16 27.88 40.18 11.98
N ASN A 17 27.35 39.52 13.01
CA ASN A 17 27.33 38.05 13.12
C ASN A 17 26.17 37.47 12.28
N THR A 18 26.19 37.72 10.98
CA THR A 18 25.30 37.04 10.04
C THR A 18 26.03 35.81 9.50
N PRO A 19 25.48 34.59 9.67
CA PRO A 19 26.02 33.39 9.04
C PRO A 19 26.19 33.61 7.53
N ASP A 20 27.28 33.10 6.96
CA ASP A 20 27.54 33.19 5.52
C ASP A 20 26.61 32.25 4.76
N TRP A 21 25.41 32.74 4.48
CA TRP A 21 24.38 32.03 3.71
C TRP A 21 24.81 31.72 2.28
N ASN A 22 25.73 32.51 1.72
CA ASN A 22 26.25 32.28 0.38
C ASN A 22 27.19 31.07 0.36
N ALA A 23 28.01 30.88 1.41
CA ALA A 23 28.82 29.67 1.55
C ALA A 23 27.97 28.40 1.71
N LEU A 24 26.85 28.49 2.45
CA LEU A 24 25.92 27.36 2.62
C LEU A 24 25.14 27.04 1.34
N ALA A 25 24.70 28.06 0.59
CA ALA A 25 24.05 27.87 -0.70
C ALA A 25 25.00 27.23 -1.73
N ALA A 26 26.25 27.71 -1.79
CA ALA A 26 27.27 27.16 -2.67
C ALA A 26 27.61 25.69 -2.35
N ASP A 27 27.61 25.29 -1.07
CA ASP A 27 27.83 23.90 -0.68
C ASP A 27 26.62 23.00 -1.00
N ALA A 28 25.39 23.51 -0.84
CA ALA A 28 24.17 22.80 -1.22
C ALA A 28 24.10 22.55 -2.74
N GLU A 29 24.50 23.52 -3.56
CA GLU A 29 24.57 23.39 -5.02
C GLU A 29 25.62 22.34 -5.46
N ARG A 30 26.81 22.34 -4.82
CA ARG A 30 27.86 21.34 -5.08
C ARG A 30 27.42 19.91 -4.76
N ARG A 31 26.72 19.70 -3.65
CA ARG A 31 26.18 18.37 -3.27
C ARG A 31 25.08 17.89 -4.23
N ARG A 32 24.22 18.81 -4.70
CA ARG A 32 23.13 18.50 -5.63
C ARG A 32 23.65 18.14 -7.04
N GLY A 33 24.69 18.84 -7.52
CA GLY A 33 25.36 18.53 -8.78
C GLY A 33 26.04 17.16 -8.78
N ARG A 34 26.71 16.81 -7.68
CA ARG A 34 27.47 15.54 -7.54
C ARG A 34 26.56 14.31 -7.43
N ARG A 35 25.36 14.42 -6.83
CA ARG A 35 24.32 13.36 -6.84
C ARG A 35 23.70 13.18 -8.21
N ARG A 36 23.43 14.27 -8.95
CA ARG A 36 22.82 14.20 -10.29
C ARG A 36 23.78 13.56 -11.31
N THR A 37 25.08 13.85 -11.25
CA THR A 37 26.07 13.24 -12.15
C THR A 37 26.35 11.77 -11.84
N THR A 38 26.33 11.36 -10.57
CA THR A 38 26.48 9.93 -10.20
C THR A 38 25.27 9.09 -10.59
N VAL A 39 24.04 9.61 -10.48
CA VAL A 39 22.83 8.89 -10.93
C VAL A 39 22.80 8.72 -12.45
N ILE A 40 23.23 9.73 -13.22
CA ILE A 40 23.26 9.64 -14.70
C ILE A 40 24.38 8.72 -15.20
N LEU A 41 25.53 8.66 -14.53
CA LEU A 41 26.63 7.74 -14.89
C LEU A 41 26.35 6.28 -14.52
N VAL A 42 25.56 6.01 -13.47
CA VAL A 42 25.20 4.63 -13.09
C VAL A 42 24.09 4.06 -13.99
N SER A 43 23.21 4.89 -14.55
CA SER A 43 22.14 4.44 -15.47
C SER A 43 22.62 4.04 -16.89
N ALA A 44 23.89 4.29 -17.25
CA ALA A 44 24.42 4.01 -18.59
C ALA A 44 25.20 2.68 -18.69
N LEU A 45 25.21 1.83 -17.65
CA LEU A 45 25.97 0.58 -17.62
C LEU A 45 25.13 -0.62 -17.13
N ALA A 46 23.85 -0.65 -17.47
CA ALA A 46 22.93 -1.77 -17.19
C ALA A 46 22.12 -2.22 -18.42
N THR A 47 22.68 -2.08 -19.62
CA THR A 47 22.12 -2.68 -20.85
C THR A 47 23.12 -3.67 -21.45
N VAL A 48 23.40 -4.74 -20.72
CA VAL A 48 24.12 -5.90 -21.24
C VAL A 48 23.46 -7.18 -20.72
N LEU A 49 22.81 -7.86 -21.67
CA LEU A 49 22.62 -9.32 -21.78
C LEU A 49 21.96 -10.08 -20.63
N VAL A 50 20.66 -10.37 -20.77
CA VAL A 50 20.18 -11.77 -20.68
C VAL A 50 19.10 -11.98 -21.74
N GLY A 51 19.50 -12.57 -22.86
CA GLY A 51 18.60 -13.31 -23.74
C GLY A 51 18.62 -14.77 -23.31
N ALA A 52 17.45 -15.33 -23.03
CA ALA A 52 17.23 -16.77 -23.00
C ALA A 52 15.80 -17.03 -23.48
N VAL A 53 15.70 -17.25 -24.79
CA VAL A 53 14.52 -17.82 -25.45
C VAL A 53 14.45 -19.29 -25.04
N VAL A 54 13.38 -19.69 -24.34
CA VAL A 54 13.04 -21.11 -24.22
C VAL A 54 11.92 -21.41 -25.21
N ALA A 55 12.33 -21.87 -26.39
CA ALA A 55 11.42 -22.52 -27.33
C ALA A 55 11.29 -23.99 -26.92
N PHE A 56 10.15 -24.37 -26.38
CA PHE A 56 9.79 -25.78 -26.26
C PHE A 56 9.40 -26.29 -27.65
N LEU A 57 10.29 -27.07 -28.27
CA LEU A 57 9.98 -27.87 -29.44
C LEU A 57 9.29 -29.16 -28.98
N ILE A 58 7.98 -29.23 -29.19
CA ILE A 58 7.24 -30.49 -29.20
C ILE A 58 7.51 -31.12 -30.57
N VAL A 59 8.44 -32.08 -30.64
CA VAL A 59 8.45 -33.05 -31.74
C VAL A 59 7.44 -34.14 -31.40
N SER A 60 6.28 -34.03 -32.03
CA SER A 60 5.34 -35.12 -32.23
C SER A 60 5.92 -36.07 -33.28
N GLN A 61 6.17 -37.32 -32.90
CA GLN A 61 6.36 -38.40 -33.87
C GLN A 61 5.01 -38.72 -34.52
N SER A 62 4.93 -38.49 -35.82
CA SER A 62 3.88 -39.02 -36.70
C SER A 62 4.53 -39.97 -37.70
N GLY A 63 3.93 -41.15 -37.89
CA GLY A 63 4.18 -42.07 -39.01
C GLY A 63 3.90 -41.39 -40.37
N ASP A 64 4.19 -41.98 -41.53
CA ASP A 64 4.08 -43.39 -41.94
C ASP A 64 4.90 -43.63 -43.25
N ASP A 65 4.86 -44.87 -43.74
CA ASP A 65 5.09 -45.36 -45.11
C ASP A 65 6.49 -45.84 -45.58
N GLY A 66 6.61 -47.17 -45.74
CA GLY A 66 7.13 -47.78 -46.97
C GLY A 66 8.44 -48.60 -46.95
N GLU A 67 8.32 -49.92 -46.83
CA GLU A 67 9.29 -51.05 -47.02
C GLU A 67 10.08 -51.06 -48.38
N PRO A 68 11.05 -52.00 -48.68
CA PRO A 68 11.39 -53.29 -48.00
C PRO A 68 12.90 -53.66 -47.82
N ALA A 69 13.09 -54.81 -47.15
CA ALA A 69 14.16 -55.82 -47.28
C ALA A 69 15.50 -55.63 -46.53
N ALA A 70 15.80 -56.47 -45.54
CA ALA A 70 16.41 -57.81 -45.74
C ALA A 70 16.97 -58.42 -44.44
N SER A 71 16.69 -59.73 -44.28
CA SER A 71 17.48 -60.77 -43.61
C SER A 71 17.78 -60.69 -42.09
N GLY A 72 17.24 -61.70 -41.38
CA GLY A 72 18.10 -62.55 -40.55
C GLY A 72 17.67 -62.77 -39.11
N GLY A 73 17.12 -63.97 -38.83
CA GLY A 73 17.62 -64.76 -37.69
C GLY A 73 16.74 -64.90 -36.44
N SER A 74 15.92 -65.95 -36.48
CA SER A 74 15.79 -66.98 -35.42
C SER A 74 15.02 -66.68 -34.11
N SER A 75 13.88 -67.37 -34.01
CA SER A 75 13.40 -68.20 -32.89
C SER A 75 13.31 -67.56 -31.49
N GLY A 76 12.19 -67.45 -30.80
CA GLY A 76 10.87 -68.09 -30.89
C GLY A 76 10.36 -68.29 -29.45
N LEU A 77 9.07 -68.04 -29.19
CA LEU A 77 8.22 -68.63 -28.13
C LEU A 77 6.80 -67.99 -28.23
N PRO A 78 5.72 -68.71 -27.84
CA PRO A 78 4.36 -68.48 -28.31
C PRO A 78 3.60 -67.34 -27.59
N ASP A 79 2.69 -66.74 -28.34
CA ASP A 79 1.64 -65.81 -27.92
C ASP A 79 0.57 -66.52 -27.06
N PRO A 80 0.24 -66.00 -25.87
CA PRO A 80 -1.08 -66.17 -25.29
C PRO A 80 -1.92 -64.93 -25.60
N SER A 81 -3.02 -65.21 -26.28
CA SER A 81 -4.01 -64.27 -26.76
C SER A 81 -4.68 -63.47 -25.65
N ASP A 82 -5.04 -62.24 -26.01
CA ASP A 82 -6.22 -61.50 -25.60
C ASP A 82 -6.40 -61.23 -24.10
N SER A 83 -5.97 -60.04 -23.70
CA SER A 83 -6.64 -59.28 -22.65
C SER A 83 -6.57 -57.83 -23.08
N GLY A 84 -7.67 -57.30 -23.59
CA GLY A 84 -7.85 -55.87 -23.81
C GLY A 84 -7.61 -55.12 -22.50
N SER A 85 -6.38 -54.69 -22.27
CA SER A 85 -6.03 -53.71 -21.25
C SER A 85 -5.79 -52.40 -21.96
N GLY A 86 -6.88 -51.69 -22.27
CA GLY A 86 -6.77 -50.24 -22.35
C GLY A 86 -6.23 -49.80 -21.00
N GLU A 87 -4.97 -49.38 -20.95
CA GLU A 87 -4.41 -48.75 -19.77
C GLU A 87 -5.38 -47.63 -19.35
N PRO A 88 -5.88 -47.62 -18.10
CA PRO A 88 -6.73 -46.53 -17.66
C PRO A 88 -5.91 -45.25 -17.68
N SER A 89 -6.15 -44.43 -18.70
CA SER A 89 -5.64 -43.07 -18.78
C SER A 89 -6.38 -42.24 -17.73
N PHE A 90 -5.72 -41.92 -16.62
CA PHE A 90 -6.19 -40.88 -15.72
C PHE A 90 -5.99 -39.53 -16.40
N GLU A 91 -7.09 -38.80 -16.63
CA GLU A 91 -6.99 -37.40 -17.03
C GLU A 91 -6.17 -36.64 -15.98
N PRO A 92 -5.17 -35.84 -16.39
CA PRO A 92 -4.38 -35.08 -15.45
C PRO A 92 -5.29 -34.12 -14.68
N THR A 93 -5.49 -34.40 -13.39
CA THR A 93 -6.25 -33.52 -12.51
C THR A 93 -5.42 -32.28 -12.22
N THR A 94 -5.69 -31.19 -12.94
CA THR A 94 -5.16 -29.87 -12.60
C THR A 94 -5.95 -29.29 -11.45
N LEU A 95 -5.27 -28.95 -10.36
CA LEU A 95 -5.86 -28.20 -9.25
C LEU A 95 -6.17 -26.77 -9.72
N PRO A 96 -7.33 -26.19 -9.35
CA PRO A 96 -7.60 -24.79 -9.62
C PRO A 96 -6.52 -23.91 -8.95
N PRO A 97 -6.16 -22.76 -9.56
CA PRO A 97 -5.18 -21.85 -8.97
C PRO A 97 -5.67 -21.38 -7.60
N LEU A 98 -4.73 -21.27 -6.65
CA LEU A 98 -5.06 -20.80 -5.30
C LEU A 98 -5.53 -19.33 -5.36
N PRO A 99 -6.64 -18.97 -4.68
CA PRO A 99 -7.09 -17.58 -4.63
C PRO A 99 -6.03 -16.68 -4.01
N GLN A 100 -5.69 -15.57 -4.68
CA GLN A 100 -4.66 -14.64 -4.20
C GLN A 100 -5.28 -13.44 -3.47
N PRO A 101 -4.84 -13.09 -2.25
CA PRO A 101 -5.40 -11.99 -1.47
C PRO A 101 -5.48 -10.64 -2.20
N ARG A 102 -4.48 -10.32 -3.04
CA ARG A 102 -4.45 -9.07 -3.81
C ARG A 102 -5.64 -8.97 -4.77
N GLU A 103 -6.03 -10.06 -5.41
CA GLU A 103 -7.13 -10.04 -6.38
C GLU A 103 -8.45 -9.66 -5.70
N PHE A 104 -8.69 -10.09 -4.46
CA PHE A 104 -9.91 -9.80 -3.72
C PHE A 104 -10.07 -8.34 -3.32
N ILE A 105 -8.99 -7.56 -3.28
CA ILE A 105 -9.06 -6.13 -2.95
C ILE A 105 -8.84 -5.24 -4.17
N SER A 106 -8.55 -5.83 -5.33
CA SER A 106 -8.45 -5.11 -6.61
C SER A 106 -9.71 -5.28 -7.46
N ASP A 107 -10.41 -6.40 -7.33
CA ASP A 107 -11.58 -6.75 -8.13
C ASP A 107 -12.90 -6.53 -7.34
N PRO A 108 -13.79 -5.64 -7.81
CA PRO A 108 -15.04 -5.37 -7.11
C PRO A 108 -16.01 -6.55 -7.04
N GLU A 109 -15.91 -7.52 -7.95
CA GLU A 109 -16.76 -8.70 -7.96
C GLU A 109 -16.32 -9.73 -6.91
N LYS A 110 -15.03 -9.70 -6.53
CA LYS A 110 -14.46 -10.55 -5.48
C LYS A 110 -14.51 -9.89 -4.11
N ASP A 111 -14.46 -8.56 -4.06
CA ASP A 111 -14.45 -7.79 -2.82
C ASP A 111 -15.83 -7.57 -2.20
N ILE A 112 -16.46 -8.66 -1.75
CA ILE A 112 -17.87 -8.70 -1.34
C ILE A 112 -18.10 -8.56 0.17
N ALA A 113 -17.04 -8.58 0.99
CA ALA A 113 -17.19 -8.44 2.44
C ALA A 113 -17.85 -7.08 2.81
N PRO A 114 -18.61 -6.99 3.91
CA PRO A 114 -19.17 -5.70 4.33
C PRO A 114 -18.07 -4.64 4.56
N PHE A 115 -18.34 -3.40 4.17
CA PHE A 115 -17.40 -2.29 4.36
C PHE A 115 -17.98 -1.27 5.35
N SER A 116 -17.90 -1.62 6.64
CA SER A 116 -18.38 -0.80 7.77
C SER A 116 -17.21 -0.39 8.68
N ALA A 117 -17.32 0.75 9.37
CA ALA A 117 -16.22 1.28 10.16
C ALA A 117 -15.91 0.41 11.39
N GLU A 118 -16.96 -0.10 12.05
CA GLU A 118 -16.84 -0.91 13.26
C GLU A 118 -16.13 -2.24 12.99
N GLU A 119 -16.45 -2.88 11.86
CA GLU A 119 -15.83 -4.15 11.43
C GLU A 119 -14.44 -3.91 10.84
N PHE A 120 -14.30 -2.91 9.97
CA PHE A 120 -13.03 -2.62 9.31
C PHE A 120 -11.96 -2.18 10.31
N PHE A 121 -12.31 -1.38 11.32
CA PHE A 121 -11.40 -0.95 12.39
C PHE A 121 -11.61 -1.70 13.71
N ALA A 122 -12.07 -2.97 13.66
CA ALA A 122 -12.37 -3.75 14.85
C ALA A 122 -11.21 -3.84 15.85
N GLY A 123 -11.56 -3.94 17.14
CA GLY A 123 -10.65 -3.88 18.27
C GLY A 123 -10.55 -2.48 18.85
N ASP A 124 -10.34 -2.39 20.17
CA ASP A 124 -10.33 -1.10 20.89
C ASP A 124 -8.95 -0.43 20.90
N THR A 125 -7.93 -1.11 20.38
CA THR A 125 -6.55 -0.65 20.43
C THR A 125 -5.78 -1.08 19.18
N MET A 126 -4.97 -0.16 18.67
CA MET A 126 -4.01 -0.40 17.61
C MET A 126 -2.61 -0.51 18.22
N GLU A 127 -1.97 -1.66 18.03
CA GLU A 127 -0.62 -1.95 18.52
C GLU A 127 0.37 -2.02 17.35
N ILE A 128 1.38 -1.14 17.35
CA ILE A 128 2.40 -1.08 16.28
C ILE A 128 3.77 -0.94 16.91
N GLU A 129 4.62 -1.95 16.73
CA GLU A 129 6.01 -1.96 17.22
C GLU A 129 6.14 -1.54 18.70
N GLY A 130 5.22 -2.02 19.55
CA GLY A 130 5.18 -1.73 20.98
C GLY A 130 4.56 -0.38 21.37
N ARG A 131 4.01 0.37 20.41
CA ARG A 131 3.21 1.58 20.65
C ARG A 131 1.74 1.22 20.63
N SER A 132 1.01 1.73 21.60
CA SER A 132 -0.41 1.46 21.81
C SER A 132 -1.23 2.72 21.58
N TYR A 133 -2.23 2.64 20.70
CA TYR A 133 -3.17 3.72 20.45
C TYR A 133 -4.61 3.24 20.68
N ALA A 134 -5.29 3.83 21.66
CA ALA A 134 -6.68 3.54 21.95
C ALA A 134 -7.58 4.14 20.88
N ARG A 135 -8.54 3.36 20.38
CA ARG A 135 -9.55 3.82 19.41
C ARG A 135 -10.59 4.65 20.14
N ALA A 136 -10.73 5.91 19.74
CA ALA A 136 -11.60 6.89 20.39
C ALA A 136 -12.92 7.15 19.63
N ALA A 137 -12.93 6.93 18.31
CA ALA A 137 -14.12 7.06 17.47
C ALA A 137 -14.00 6.26 16.17
N THR A 138 -15.12 5.81 15.63
CA THR A 138 -15.26 5.24 14.28
C THR A 138 -16.48 5.81 13.58
N GLN A 139 -16.42 5.99 12.26
CA GLN A 139 -17.56 6.42 11.46
C GLN A 139 -17.37 6.02 9.99
N GLY A 140 -18.46 5.62 9.32
CA GLY A 140 -18.51 5.45 7.87
C GLY A 140 -19.46 6.46 7.21
N THR A 141 -19.20 6.80 5.95
CA THR A 141 -20.12 7.59 5.10
C THR A 141 -20.05 7.10 3.66
N ALA A 142 -21.18 7.18 2.94
CA ALA A 142 -21.21 7.03 1.49
C ALA A 142 -20.92 8.36 0.76
N ASP A 143 -21.15 9.50 1.41
CA ASP A 143 -20.73 10.80 0.90
C ASP A 143 -19.29 11.08 1.36
N CYS A 144 -18.33 10.61 0.56
CA CYS A 144 -16.92 10.73 0.87
C CYS A 144 -16.45 12.19 0.99
N ALA A 145 -17.12 13.14 0.32
CA ALA A 145 -16.71 14.53 0.32
C ALA A 145 -16.91 15.19 1.70
N GLU A 146 -17.92 14.78 2.47
CA GLU A 146 -18.19 15.31 3.81
C GLU A 146 -17.10 14.96 4.84
N ALA A 147 -16.29 13.94 4.57
CA ALA A 147 -15.22 13.48 5.45
C ALA A 147 -13.83 14.01 5.05
N ALA A 148 -13.77 14.94 4.09
CA ALA A 148 -12.55 15.47 3.50
C ALA A 148 -12.60 17.01 3.39
N SER A 149 -11.43 17.67 3.25
CA SER A 149 -11.40 19.09 2.88
C SER A 149 -12.06 19.29 1.50
N ALA A 150 -12.46 20.51 1.16
CA ALA A 150 -13.16 20.76 -0.11
C ALA A 150 -12.39 20.24 -1.34
N GLU A 151 -11.06 20.42 -1.36
CA GLU A 151 -10.18 19.97 -2.43
C GLU A 151 -10.12 18.44 -2.50
N LEU A 152 -9.89 17.77 -1.36
CA LEU A 152 -9.84 16.31 -1.32
C LEU A 152 -11.21 15.70 -1.62
N GLY A 153 -12.28 16.28 -1.08
CA GLY A 153 -13.65 15.84 -1.30
C GLY A 153 -14.04 15.89 -2.77
N ALA A 154 -13.64 16.94 -3.50
CA ALA A 154 -13.81 17.00 -4.95
C ALA A 154 -13.06 15.86 -5.65
N VAL A 155 -11.78 15.62 -5.30
CA VAL A 155 -11.00 14.50 -5.87
C VAL A 155 -11.66 13.15 -5.61
N LEU A 156 -12.14 12.90 -4.38
CA LEU A 156 -12.81 11.66 -4.02
C LEU A 156 -14.11 11.48 -4.82
N ALA A 157 -14.92 12.54 -4.96
CA ALA A 157 -16.16 12.51 -5.71
C ALA A 157 -15.91 12.29 -7.21
N ASP A 158 -14.96 13.02 -7.81
CA ASP A 158 -14.63 12.95 -9.24
C ASP A 158 -14.12 11.56 -9.66
N ASN A 159 -13.46 10.84 -8.75
CA ASN A 159 -12.97 9.48 -8.98
C ASN A 159 -13.97 8.40 -8.55
N GLY A 160 -15.19 8.76 -8.13
CA GLY A 160 -16.24 7.79 -7.80
C GLY A 160 -15.99 7.02 -6.51
N CYS A 161 -15.54 7.70 -5.45
CA CYS A 161 -15.51 7.14 -4.11
C CYS A 161 -16.90 6.65 -3.70
N ALA A 162 -17.00 5.37 -3.34
CA ALA A 162 -18.26 4.72 -2.99
C ALA A 162 -18.55 4.80 -1.48
N ALA A 163 -17.50 4.76 -0.66
CA ALA A 163 -17.59 4.88 0.78
C ALA A 163 -16.25 5.30 1.38
N LEU A 164 -16.30 6.05 2.48
CA LEU A 164 -15.13 6.44 3.26
C LEU A 164 -15.36 6.08 4.73
N LEU A 165 -14.50 5.22 5.26
CA LEU A 165 -14.45 4.86 6.68
C LEU A 165 -13.38 5.68 7.38
N ARG A 166 -13.64 6.11 8.61
CA ARG A 166 -12.69 6.81 9.47
C ARG A 166 -12.63 6.19 10.86
N ALA A 167 -11.46 6.21 11.46
CA ALA A 167 -11.24 5.91 12.86
C ALA A 167 -10.24 6.89 13.48
N THR A 168 -10.51 7.37 14.69
CA THR A 168 -9.58 8.21 15.45
C THR A 168 -8.96 7.40 16.58
N TYR A 169 -7.65 7.53 16.74
CA TYR A 169 -6.86 6.87 17.77
C TYR A 169 -6.06 7.89 18.58
N THR A 170 -5.84 7.58 19.86
CA THR A 170 -5.09 8.40 20.80
C THR A 170 -4.06 7.57 21.55
N GLY A 171 -2.84 8.09 21.72
CA GLY A 171 -1.78 7.43 22.49
C GLY A 171 -0.60 8.38 22.66
N ASP A 172 0.16 8.28 23.76
CA ASP A 172 1.43 9.02 23.97
C ASP A 172 1.43 10.51 23.59
N GLY A 173 0.34 11.23 23.93
CA GLY A 173 0.22 12.67 23.67
C GLY A 173 -0.07 13.05 22.21
N VAL A 174 -0.41 12.09 21.36
CA VAL A 174 -0.83 12.31 19.97
C VAL A 174 -2.23 11.80 19.70
N VAL A 175 -2.84 12.39 18.67
CA VAL A 175 -4.15 12.01 18.14
C VAL A 175 -4.00 11.84 16.64
N MET A 176 -4.59 10.79 16.09
CA MET A 176 -4.61 10.57 14.64
C MET A 176 -5.98 10.12 14.18
N THR A 177 -6.40 10.55 12.99
CA THR A 177 -7.52 9.98 12.25
C THR A 177 -6.98 9.24 11.04
N VAL A 178 -7.36 7.98 10.90
CA VAL A 178 -7.11 7.13 9.73
C VAL A 178 -8.39 7.10 8.90
N GLY A 179 -8.26 7.26 7.58
CA GLY A 179 -9.37 7.19 6.63
C GLY A 179 -9.09 6.19 5.52
N VAL A 180 -10.09 5.40 5.12
CA VAL A 180 -10.00 4.45 4.00
C VAL A 180 -11.18 4.65 3.07
N ALA A 181 -10.91 5.13 1.86
CA ALA A 181 -11.87 5.32 0.77
C ALA A 181 -11.87 4.09 -0.14
N GLN A 182 -13.06 3.56 -0.43
CA GLN A 182 -13.28 2.48 -1.38
C GLN A 182 -13.77 3.04 -2.72
N PHE A 183 -13.20 2.58 -3.82
CA PHE A 183 -13.55 2.99 -5.18
C PHE A 183 -14.08 1.82 -6.00
N GLY A 184 -14.73 2.09 -7.13
CA GLY A 184 -15.20 1.04 -8.05
C GLY A 184 -14.10 0.12 -8.59
N THR A 185 -12.89 0.67 -8.82
CA THR A 185 -11.76 -0.03 -9.44
C THR A 185 -10.43 0.39 -8.80
N GLU A 186 -9.39 -0.41 -9.02
CA GLU A 186 -8.01 -0.05 -8.64
C GLU A 186 -7.52 1.21 -9.37
N ASP A 187 -7.80 1.34 -10.66
CA ASP A 187 -7.40 2.54 -11.43
C ASP A 187 -8.01 3.83 -10.88
N ALA A 188 -9.26 3.80 -10.43
CA ALA A 188 -9.92 4.95 -9.81
C ALA A 188 -9.27 5.31 -8.48
N ALA A 189 -8.89 4.33 -7.67
CA ALA A 189 -8.16 4.56 -6.43
C ALA A 189 -6.77 5.16 -6.69
N ILE A 190 -6.04 4.65 -7.69
CA ILE A 190 -4.74 5.19 -8.12
C ILE A 190 -4.90 6.65 -8.54
N ALA A 191 -5.85 6.95 -9.41
CA ALA A 191 -6.11 8.30 -9.89
C ALA A 191 -6.48 9.26 -8.74
N ALA A 192 -7.31 8.83 -7.80
CA ALA A 192 -7.64 9.61 -6.61
C ALA A 192 -6.40 9.90 -5.74
N ARG A 193 -5.52 8.91 -5.55
CA ARG A 193 -4.28 9.05 -4.79
C ARG A 193 -3.30 10.02 -5.46
N GLU A 194 -3.16 9.94 -6.78
CA GLU A 194 -2.27 10.82 -7.55
C GLU A 194 -2.77 12.26 -7.60
N ALA A 195 -4.08 12.46 -7.67
CA ALA A 195 -4.71 13.78 -7.68
C ALA A 195 -4.92 14.37 -6.27
N ALA A 196 -4.69 13.59 -5.21
CA ALA A 196 -5.01 13.97 -3.84
C ALA A 196 -4.31 15.28 -3.45
N THR A 197 -5.12 16.28 -3.13
CA THR A 197 -4.72 17.54 -2.52
C THR A 197 -5.67 17.84 -1.37
N GLY A 198 -5.25 18.66 -0.41
CA GLY A 198 -6.04 18.85 0.81
C GLY A 198 -5.87 17.69 1.79
N ASN A 199 -6.81 17.53 2.72
CA ASN A 199 -6.66 16.63 3.87
C ASN A 199 -7.94 15.87 4.19
N LEU A 200 -7.78 14.68 4.79
CA LEU A 200 -8.85 14.02 5.53
C LEU A 200 -9.31 14.93 6.67
N LEU A 201 -10.62 15.05 6.90
CA LEU A 201 -11.11 15.74 8.09
C LEU A 201 -10.97 14.84 9.31
N VAL A 202 -10.48 15.43 10.39
CA VAL A 202 -10.41 14.77 11.70
C VAL A 202 -11.79 14.27 12.12
N LEU A 203 -11.84 13.04 12.62
CA LEU A 203 -13.07 12.48 13.20
C LEU A 203 -13.07 12.80 14.70
N THR A 204 -14.04 13.61 15.12
CA THR A 204 -14.26 14.03 16.51
C THR A 204 -15.57 13.47 17.03
N GLY A 205 -15.73 13.39 18.36
CA GLY A 205 -16.88 12.74 19.00
C GLY A 205 -16.49 11.44 19.72
N GLY A 206 -17.37 10.92 20.57
CA GLY A 206 -16.98 9.88 21.53
C GLY A 206 -15.91 10.43 22.48
N ASP A 207 -14.80 9.70 22.62
CA ASP A 207 -13.64 10.11 23.41
C ASP A 207 -12.58 10.86 22.57
N ALA A 208 -12.83 11.09 21.28
CA ALA A 208 -11.88 11.72 20.37
C ALA A 208 -11.78 13.25 20.59
N PRO A 209 -10.61 13.79 20.97
CA PRO A 209 -10.42 15.22 21.14
C PRO A 209 -10.38 15.96 19.80
N THR A 210 -10.62 17.27 19.83
CA THR A 210 -10.30 18.14 18.69
C THR A 210 -8.79 18.32 18.57
N PHE A 211 -8.25 18.19 17.36
CA PHE A 211 -6.85 18.43 17.06
C PHE A 211 -6.69 19.07 15.66
N CYS A 212 -5.47 19.48 15.30
CA CYS A 212 -5.15 20.12 14.01
C CYS A 212 -5.78 21.50 13.72
N GLN A 213 -6.47 22.12 14.67
CA GLN A 213 -7.12 23.42 14.46
C GLN A 213 -6.14 24.56 14.19
N GLN A 214 -4.90 24.45 14.69
CA GLN A 214 -3.84 25.43 14.50
C GLN A 214 -2.94 25.13 13.28
N GLY A 215 -3.31 24.12 12.48
CA GLY A 215 -2.47 23.61 11.40
C GLY A 215 -1.25 22.84 11.89
N GLY A 216 -0.29 22.60 11.00
CA GLY A 216 0.93 21.87 11.32
C GLY A 216 0.72 20.38 11.61
N CYS A 217 -0.32 19.77 11.05
CA CYS A 217 -0.54 18.34 11.17
C CYS A 217 0.20 17.53 10.12
N ARG A 218 0.45 16.27 10.45
CA ARG A 218 1.13 15.30 9.60
C ARG A 218 0.09 14.48 8.87
N THR A 219 0.26 14.36 7.56
CA THR A 219 -0.65 13.60 6.72
C THR A 219 0.09 12.59 5.87
N THR A 220 -0.59 11.51 5.54
CA THR A 220 -0.15 10.54 4.52
C THR A 220 -1.30 10.29 3.55
N THR A 221 -0.94 9.91 2.32
CA THR A 221 -1.87 9.44 1.30
C THR A 221 -1.21 8.30 0.55
N ASN A 222 -1.85 7.13 0.57
CA ASN A 222 -1.38 5.94 -0.15
C ASN A 222 -2.57 5.16 -0.71
N GLN A 223 -2.26 4.14 -1.52
CA GLN A 223 -3.27 3.31 -2.19
C GLN A 223 -2.81 1.85 -2.20
N VAL A 224 -3.78 0.95 -2.18
CA VAL A 224 -3.60 -0.48 -2.50
C VAL A 224 -4.91 -1.07 -3.00
N GLY A 225 -4.89 -1.77 -4.14
CA GLY A 225 -6.11 -2.27 -4.77
C GLY A 225 -7.11 -1.14 -5.06
N ARG A 226 -8.39 -1.38 -4.82
CA ARG A 226 -9.46 -0.38 -5.00
C ARG A 226 -9.59 0.62 -3.83
N TYR A 227 -8.57 0.75 -3.00
CA TYR A 227 -8.61 1.58 -1.78
C TYR A 227 -7.54 2.66 -1.76
N THR A 228 -7.95 3.90 -1.49
CA THR A 228 -7.04 5.01 -1.15
C THR A 228 -7.23 5.33 0.32
N TYR A 229 -6.13 5.45 1.05
CA TYR A 229 -6.16 5.66 2.48
C TYR A 229 -5.28 6.83 2.89
N PHE A 230 -5.72 7.47 3.96
CA PHE A 230 -5.25 8.75 4.41
C PHE A 230 -5.00 8.70 5.91
N THR A 231 -4.04 9.51 6.36
CA THR A 231 -3.93 9.82 7.78
C THR A 231 -3.84 11.32 7.99
N ILE A 232 -4.32 11.75 9.15
CA ILE A 232 -4.03 13.07 9.70
C ILE A 232 -3.72 12.90 11.19
N ALA A 233 -2.55 13.35 11.62
CA ALA A 233 -2.07 13.23 12.99
C ALA A 233 -1.52 14.56 13.51
N GLY A 234 -1.70 14.80 14.80
CA GLY A 234 -1.21 15.98 15.49
C GLY A 234 -1.02 15.75 16.98
N ASN A 235 -0.49 16.76 17.66
CA ASN A 235 -0.36 16.73 19.11
C ASN A 235 -1.74 16.80 19.76
N ALA A 236 -1.94 16.04 20.84
CA ALA A 236 -3.22 15.99 21.57
C ALA A 236 -3.58 17.32 22.25
N ASP A 237 -2.59 18.16 22.54
CA ASP A 237 -2.78 19.51 23.06
C ASP A 237 -3.15 20.54 21.98
N GLY A 238 -3.21 20.11 20.71
CA GLY A 238 -3.53 20.95 19.56
C GLY A 238 -2.41 21.89 19.12
N SER A 239 -1.22 21.81 19.71
CA SER A 239 -0.05 22.55 19.24
C SER A 239 0.41 22.05 17.85
N PRO A 240 0.92 22.94 16.98
CA PRO A 240 1.48 22.52 15.70
C PRO A 240 2.66 21.56 15.87
N ASP A 241 2.78 20.58 14.97
CA ASP A 241 3.92 19.67 14.97
C ASP A 241 5.23 20.41 14.62
N SER A 242 6.33 20.04 15.30
CA SER A 242 7.59 20.79 15.24
C SER A 242 8.57 20.36 14.15
N GLY A 243 8.31 19.30 13.37
CA GLY A 243 9.25 18.87 12.34
C GLY A 243 9.35 17.36 12.10
N GLU A 244 10.51 16.89 11.69
CA GLU A 244 10.75 15.48 11.46
C GLU A 244 11.04 14.73 12.77
N GLY A 245 10.74 13.43 12.79
CA GLY A 245 11.01 12.55 13.94
C GLY A 245 10.11 12.80 15.15
N THR A 246 9.01 13.54 14.98
CA THR A 246 8.07 13.83 16.06
C THR A 246 7.10 12.67 16.30
N PRO A 247 6.50 12.60 17.50
CA PRO A 247 5.44 11.63 17.78
C PRO A 247 4.27 11.71 16.79
N ALA A 248 3.85 12.91 16.38
CA ALA A 248 2.75 13.05 15.41
C ALA A 248 3.14 12.55 14.02
N GLN A 249 4.41 12.73 13.59
CA GLN A 249 4.88 12.16 12.32
C GLN A 249 4.92 10.63 12.39
N LEU A 250 5.34 10.06 13.52
CA LEU A 250 5.35 8.61 13.72
C LEU A 250 3.92 8.04 13.72
N ALA A 251 3.00 8.66 14.45
CA ALA A 251 1.60 8.26 14.48
C ALA A 251 0.93 8.31 13.10
N ALA A 252 1.22 9.32 12.26
CA ALA A 252 0.74 9.35 10.88
C ALA A 252 1.21 8.14 10.06
N ARG A 253 2.47 7.70 10.25
CA ARG A 253 3.01 6.50 9.57
C ARG A 253 2.40 5.22 10.13
N ASP A 254 2.28 5.12 11.44
CA ASP A 254 1.64 3.99 12.11
C ASP A 254 0.19 3.80 11.64
N GLY A 255 -0.60 4.88 11.60
CA GLY A 255 -1.96 4.84 11.08
C GLY A 255 -2.05 4.46 9.60
N ASN A 256 -1.04 4.84 8.80
CA ASN A 256 -0.94 4.48 7.39
C ASN A 256 -0.68 2.98 7.23
N ASP A 257 0.27 2.45 7.99
CA ASP A 257 0.63 1.04 7.96
C ASP A 257 -0.50 0.18 8.53
N HIS A 258 -1.23 0.68 9.52
CA HIS A 258 -2.46 0.06 10.01
C HIS A 258 -3.51 -0.05 8.92
N ALA A 259 -3.83 1.04 8.22
CA ALA A 259 -4.79 1.02 7.12
C ALA A 259 -4.39 -0.01 6.06
N PHE A 260 -3.13 0.00 5.63
CA PHE A 260 -2.60 -1.00 4.70
C PHE A 260 -2.81 -2.42 5.22
N ALA A 261 -2.40 -2.72 6.46
CA ALA A 261 -2.54 -4.05 7.05
C ALA A 261 -4.00 -4.52 7.11
N ARG A 262 -4.94 -3.63 7.45
CA ARG A 262 -6.38 -3.95 7.47
C ARG A 262 -6.93 -4.24 6.08
N ILE A 263 -6.49 -3.51 5.05
CA ILE A 263 -6.87 -3.78 3.65
C ILE A 263 -6.32 -5.15 3.20
N ILE A 264 -5.05 -5.46 3.51
CA ILE A 264 -4.47 -6.77 3.19
C ILE A 264 -5.21 -7.90 3.90
N GLN A 265 -5.46 -7.77 5.21
CA GLN A 265 -6.19 -8.75 6.00
C GLN A 265 -7.59 -9.03 5.45
N ARG A 266 -8.28 -8.00 4.95
CA ARG A 266 -9.57 -8.16 4.26
C ARG A 266 -9.44 -9.04 3.01
N GLY A 267 -8.42 -8.83 2.19
CA GLY A 267 -8.16 -9.67 1.02
C GLY A 267 -7.83 -11.12 1.39
N GLU A 268 -7.02 -11.30 2.44
CA GLU A 268 -6.65 -12.62 2.96
C GLU A 268 -7.85 -13.39 3.50
N ALA A 269 -8.74 -12.72 4.23
CA ALA A 269 -9.95 -13.32 4.77
C ALA A 269 -10.88 -13.83 3.66
N GLN A 270 -11.09 -13.02 2.61
CA GLN A 270 -11.93 -13.41 1.47
C GLN A 270 -11.28 -14.51 0.62
N ALA A 271 -9.97 -14.44 0.40
CA ALA A 271 -9.22 -15.51 -0.28
C ALA A 271 -9.30 -16.83 0.48
N SER A 272 -9.17 -16.80 1.80
CA SER A 272 -9.27 -17.98 2.66
C SER A 272 -10.68 -18.57 2.61
N ALA A 273 -11.72 -17.73 2.71
CA ALA A 273 -13.11 -18.17 2.61
C ALA A 273 -13.42 -18.81 1.24
N SER A 274 -12.92 -18.22 0.15
CA SER A 274 -13.06 -18.78 -1.19
C SER A 274 -12.34 -20.12 -1.33
N ALA A 275 -11.14 -20.26 -0.76
CA ALA A 275 -10.40 -21.52 -0.78
C ALA A 275 -11.14 -22.62 0.00
N SER A 276 -11.71 -22.30 1.17
CA SER A 276 -12.53 -23.25 1.95
C SER A 276 -13.76 -23.71 1.16
N ALA A 277 -14.49 -22.81 0.51
CA ALA A 277 -15.66 -23.17 -0.30
C ALA A 277 -15.30 -24.11 -1.46
N LEU A 278 -14.15 -23.91 -2.12
CA LEU A 278 -13.66 -24.81 -3.18
C LEU A 278 -13.30 -26.21 -2.67
N VAL A 279 -12.90 -26.34 -1.41
CA VAL A 279 -12.64 -27.65 -0.80
C VAL A 279 -13.96 -28.36 -0.51
N GLU A 280 -14.92 -27.68 0.12
CA GLU A 280 -16.25 -28.22 0.45
C GLU A 280 -17.01 -28.67 -0.81
N GLU A 281 -16.97 -27.89 -1.89
CA GLU A 281 -17.60 -28.25 -3.16
C GLU A 281 -17.02 -29.56 -3.73
N ARG A 282 -15.70 -29.73 -3.68
CA ARG A 282 -15.04 -30.96 -4.16
C ARG A 282 -15.33 -32.17 -3.29
N GLU A 283 -15.47 -31.99 -1.98
CA GLU A 283 -15.88 -33.07 -1.08
C GLU A 283 -17.31 -33.51 -1.42
N SER A 284 -18.22 -32.57 -1.65
CA SER A 284 -19.61 -32.87 -2.04
C SER A 284 -19.76 -33.56 -3.41
N GLN A 285 -18.82 -33.37 -4.33
CA GLN A 285 -18.82 -34.03 -5.64
C GLN A 285 -18.26 -35.46 -5.61
N GLN A 286 -17.63 -35.88 -4.51
CA GLN A 286 -17.05 -37.21 -4.35
C GLN A 286 -17.97 -38.19 -3.59
N GLU A 287 -19.06 -37.70 -3.00
CA GLU A 287 -20.10 -38.48 -2.32
C GLU A 287 -21.25 -38.87 -3.27
#